data_AF-A0A7J5ZC26-F1
#
_entry.id   AF-A0A7J5ZC26-F1
#
_cell.length_a   1.000
_cell.length_b   1.000
_cell.length_c   1.000
_cell.angle_alpha   90.00
_cell.angle_beta   90.00
_cell.angle_gamma   90.00
#
_symmetry.space_group_name_H-M   'P 1'
#
loop_
_entity.id
_entity.type
_entity.pdbx_description
1 polymer ?
#
loop_
_entity_poly.entity_id
_entity_poly.type
_entity_poly.pdbx_seq_one_letter_code
_entity_poly.pdbx_strand_id
1 'polypeptide(L)'
;MRFDKGEYLARALPAGATDLGLQRKLKRIRMSLDWSRGKLTFSDPDTNTLLHTLKHTFTERLFPYISTVDKVPLKILPLKVRSSHHVRVLVLQLVQLFALLPQKQDSVVEEEINMYKLPMLWMSSRNRAA
;
A
#
# COMPACT_ATOMS: atom_id res chain seq x y z
N MET A 1 0.36 -3.76 9.88
CA MET A 1 -0.49 -3.74 11.10
C MET A 1 -1.66 -4.67 10.87
N ARG A 2 -2.06 -5.46 11.87
CA ARG A 2 -3.18 -6.41 11.84
C ARG A 2 -4.14 -6.05 12.97
N PHE A 3 -5.44 -6.22 12.74
CA PHE A 3 -6.46 -6.16 13.78
C PHE A 3 -7.08 -7.55 13.92
N ASP A 4 -7.06 -8.11 15.12
CA ASP A 4 -7.59 -9.46 15.39
C ASP A 4 -8.08 -9.54 16.83
N LYS A 5 -9.26 -10.14 17.05
CA LYS A 5 -9.91 -10.30 18.38
C LYS A 5 -9.93 -9.03 19.26
N GLY A 6 -9.98 -7.84 18.66
CA GLY A 6 -9.98 -6.57 19.39
C GLY A 6 -8.60 -5.94 19.61
N GLU A 7 -7.52 -6.62 19.25
CA GLU A 7 -6.14 -6.18 19.44
C GLU A 7 -5.52 -5.68 18.13
N TYR A 8 -4.60 -4.73 18.26
CA TYR A 8 -3.84 -4.19 17.14
C TYR A 8 -2.39 -4.63 17.24
N LEU A 9 -1.93 -5.39 16.25
CA LEU A 9 -0.59 -5.95 16.21
C LEU A 9 0.24 -5.30 15.10
N ALA A 10 1.48 -4.91 15.39
CA ALA A 10 2.50 -4.69 14.38
C ALA A 10 3.23 -6.01 14.10
N ARG A 11 3.53 -6.29 12.82
CA ARG A 11 4.32 -7.46 12.43
C ARG A 11 5.51 -6.99 11.62
N ALA A 12 6.69 -7.38 12.05
CA ALA A 12 7.95 -7.17 11.35
C ALA A 12 8.77 -8.45 11.46
N LEU A 13 9.27 -8.96 10.33
CA LEU A 13 10.17 -10.11 10.35
C LEU A 13 11.60 -9.63 10.62
N PRO A 14 12.40 -10.36 11.41
CA PRO A 14 12.10 -11.61 12.11
C PRO A 14 11.45 -11.43 13.50
N ALA A 15 11.27 -10.18 13.96
CA ALA A 15 10.87 -9.82 15.33
C ALA A 15 9.47 -10.32 15.78
N GLY A 16 8.65 -10.85 14.87
CA GLY A 16 7.34 -11.42 15.19
C GLY A 16 6.24 -10.37 15.23
N ALA A 17 5.16 -10.67 15.96
CA ALA A 17 4.04 -9.77 16.17
C ALA A 17 4.15 -9.08 17.54
N THR A 18 3.95 -7.77 17.59
CA THR A 18 3.99 -6.95 18.80
C THR A 18 2.65 -6.28 18.99
N ASP A 19 2.06 -6.40 20.17
CA ASP A 19 0.86 -5.65 20.54
C ASP A 19 1.16 -4.16 20.67
N LEU A 20 0.28 -3.34 20.10
CA LEU A 20 0.36 -1.89 20.14
C LEU A 20 -0.36 -1.29 21.35
N GLY A 21 -1.12 -2.08 22.12
CA GLY A 21 -1.80 -1.62 23.34
C GLY A 21 -2.86 -0.53 23.09
N LEU A 22 -3.42 -0.49 21.88
CA LEU A 22 -4.40 0.52 21.49
C LEU A 22 -5.76 0.24 22.13
N GLN A 23 -6.16 1.10 23.08
CA GLN A 23 -7.41 0.96 23.86
C GLN A 23 -8.68 1.30 23.07
N ARG A 24 -8.57 1.80 21.84
CA ARG A 24 -9.71 2.27 21.03
C ARG A 24 -9.75 1.62 19.67
N LYS A 25 -10.97 1.44 19.16
CA LYS A 25 -11.20 0.97 17.79
C LYS A 25 -10.95 2.11 16.80
N LEU A 26 -9.95 1.94 15.95
CA LEU A 26 -9.62 2.86 14.86
C LEU A 26 -10.68 2.77 13.76
N LYS A 27 -11.15 3.92 13.28
CA LYS A 27 -12.01 4.00 12.08
C LYS A 27 -11.19 4.09 10.80
N ARG A 28 -10.01 4.72 10.88
CA ARG A 28 -9.11 4.96 9.76
C ARG A 28 -7.67 4.81 10.21
N ILE A 29 -6.82 4.40 9.27
CA ILE A 29 -5.38 4.27 9.47
C ILE A 29 -4.72 4.94 8.28
N ARG A 30 -3.76 5.83 8.54
CA ARG A 30 -2.89 6.40 7.52
C ARG A 30 -1.54 5.69 7.56
N MET A 31 -1.10 5.24 6.39
CA MET A 31 0.24 4.71 6.17
C MET A 31 1.09 5.77 5.49
N SER A 32 2.32 5.98 5.94
CA SER A 32 3.25 6.91 5.30
C SER A 32 4.66 6.32 5.27
N LEU A 33 5.21 6.22 4.06
CA LEU A 33 6.52 5.66 3.77
C LEU A 33 7.50 6.81 3.52
N ASP A 34 8.49 6.95 4.40
CA ASP A 34 9.69 7.74 4.16
C ASP A 34 10.81 6.78 3.76
N TRP A 35 11.01 6.69 2.43
CA TRP A 35 12.01 5.81 1.85
C TRP A 35 13.43 6.17 2.28
N SER A 36 13.76 7.46 2.23
CA SER A 36 15.11 7.98 2.51
C SER A 36 15.56 7.66 3.93
N ARG A 37 14.63 7.65 4.88
CA ARG A 37 14.89 7.36 6.29
C ARG A 37 14.59 5.92 6.68
N GLY A 38 14.14 5.09 5.73
CA GLY A 38 13.77 3.70 6.01
C GLY A 38 12.63 3.58 7.02
N LYS A 39 11.63 4.47 6.97
CA LYS A 39 10.52 4.49 7.93
C LYS A 39 9.18 4.25 7.27
N LEU A 40 8.45 3.26 7.75
CA LEU A 40 7.02 3.08 7.48
C LEU A 40 6.24 3.41 8.76
N THR A 41 5.42 4.45 8.70
CA THR A 41 4.64 4.94 9.85
C THR A 41 3.15 4.64 9.68
N PHE A 42 2.52 4.25 10.79
CA PHE A 42 1.08 4.07 10.92
C PHE A 42 0.57 5.14 11.89
N SER A 43 -0.45 5.89 11.48
CA SER A 43 -1.06 6.94 12.30
C SER A 43 -2.58 6.89 12.25
N ASP A 44 -3.21 7.38 13.31
CA ASP A 44 -4.63 7.72 13.32
C ASP A 44 -4.79 9.14 12.76
N PRO A 45 -5.32 9.31 11.54
CA PRO A 45 -5.48 10.63 10.94
C PRO A 45 -6.60 11.46 11.57
N ASP A 46 -7.51 10.85 12.34
CA ASP A 46 -8.61 11.55 13.00
C ASP A 46 -8.12 12.29 14.26
N THR A 47 -7.13 11.71 14.95
CA THR A 47 -6.55 12.31 16.17
C THR A 47 -5.11 12.77 16.00
N ASN A 48 -4.54 12.62 14.80
CA ASN A 48 -3.14 12.90 14.49
C ASN A 48 -2.15 12.17 15.42
N THR A 49 -2.50 10.95 15.85
CA THR A 49 -1.70 10.15 16.78
C THR A 49 -0.82 9.16 16.01
N LEU A 50 0.48 9.11 16.35
CA LEU A 50 1.37 8.05 15.86
C LEU A 50 1.03 6.73 16.55
N LEU A 51 0.75 5.69 15.78
CA LEU A 51 0.40 4.36 16.29
C LEU A 51 1.62 3.44 16.32
N HIS A 52 2.40 3.44 15.24
CA HIS A 52 3.58 2.59 15.14
C HIS A 52 4.54 3.09 14.06
N THR A 53 5.83 2.80 14.23
CA THR A 53 6.87 3.04 13.21
C THR A 53 7.69 1.78 13.02
N LEU A 54 7.69 1.26 11.80
CA LEU A 54 8.64 0.25 11.34
C LEU A 54 9.87 0.95 10.77
N LYS A 55 11.05 0.54 11.25
CA LYS A 55 12.34 0.95 10.68
C LYS A 55 12.92 -0.21 9.88
N HIS A 56 13.28 0.03 8.63
CA HIS A 56 13.85 -0.98 7.75
C HIS A 56 14.66 -0.34 6.62
N THR A 57 15.66 -1.04 6.12
CA THR A 57 16.41 -0.63 4.93
C THR A 57 15.72 -1.20 3.69
N PHE A 58 14.80 -0.44 3.10
CA PHE A 58 14.08 -0.87 1.91
C PHE A 58 15.00 -0.84 0.68
N THR A 59 15.22 -2.01 0.07
CA THR A 59 16.08 -2.17 -1.12
C THR A 59 15.29 -2.31 -2.41
N GLU A 60 14.01 -2.67 -2.31
CA GLU A 60 13.17 -3.02 -3.45
C GLU A 60 11.80 -2.39 -3.36
N ARG A 61 11.22 -2.10 -4.53
CA ARG A 61 9.90 -1.46 -4.66
C ARG A 61 8.86 -2.17 -3.81
N LEU A 62 8.12 -1.40 -3.00
CA LEU A 62 7.08 -1.92 -2.14
C LEU A 62 5.70 -1.73 -2.77
N PHE A 63 4.84 -2.73 -2.58
CA PHE A 63 3.42 -2.65 -2.89
C PHE A 63 2.60 -2.79 -1.61
N PRO A 64 1.56 -1.98 -1.40
CA PRO A 64 0.66 -2.16 -0.26
C PRO A 64 -0.02 -3.52 -0.33
N TYR A 65 0.08 -4.30 0.74
CA TYR A 65 -0.70 -5.52 0.94
C TYR A 65 -1.83 -5.23 1.92
N ILE A 66 -3.08 -5.36 1.44
CA ILE A 66 -4.29 -5.06 2.21
C ILE A 66 -5.22 -6.27 2.07
N SER A 67 -5.60 -6.87 3.19
CA SER A 67 -6.54 -7.99 3.23
C SER A 67 -7.44 -7.91 4.45
N THR A 68 -8.64 -8.48 4.33
CA THR A 68 -9.60 -8.62 5.42
C THR A 68 -10.30 -9.98 5.27
N VAL A 69 -10.61 -10.60 6.41
CA VAL A 69 -11.46 -11.80 6.50
C VAL A 69 -12.91 -11.43 6.86
N ASP A 70 -13.16 -10.16 7.18
CA ASP A 70 -14.49 -9.64 7.50
C ASP A 70 -15.33 -9.52 6.23
N LYS A 71 -16.65 -9.67 6.36
CA LYS A 71 -17.63 -9.40 5.30
C LYS A 71 -17.68 -7.91 4.96
N VAL A 72 -17.29 -7.03 5.90
CA VAL A 72 -17.19 -5.60 5.65
C VAL A 72 -15.89 -5.30 4.89
N PRO A 73 -15.97 -4.75 3.66
CA PRO A 73 -14.78 -4.49 2.85
C PRO A 73 -13.97 -3.32 3.40
N LEU A 74 -12.65 -3.40 3.30
CA LEU A 74 -11.76 -2.27 3.51
C LEU A 74 -11.87 -1.29 2.34
N LYS A 75 -11.87 0.01 2.65
CA LYS A 75 -11.94 1.08 1.65
C LYS A 75 -10.66 1.92 1.67
N ILE A 76 -10.03 2.07 0.51
CA ILE A 76 -8.94 3.01 0.32
C ILE A 76 -9.55 4.39 0.09
N LEU A 77 -9.19 5.37 0.92
CA LEU A 77 -9.70 6.73 0.80
C LEU A 77 -8.71 7.60 0.03
N PRO A 78 -9.17 8.45 -0.90
CA PRO A 78 -8.30 9.42 -1.56
C PRO A 78 -7.76 10.40 -0.53
N LEU A 79 -6.46 10.71 -0.60
CA LEU A 79 -5.90 11.77 0.21
C LEU A 79 -6.39 13.11 -0.33
N LYS A 80 -7.07 13.90 0.51
CA LYS A 80 -7.42 15.28 0.16
C LYS A 80 -6.17 16.14 0.22
N VAL A 81 -5.44 16.21 -0.89
CA VAL A 81 -4.30 17.10 -1.03
C VAL A 81 -4.83 18.53 -1.07
N ARG A 82 -4.53 19.32 -0.02
CA ARG A 82 -4.75 20.76 -0.10
C ARG A 82 -3.78 21.27 -1.16
N SER A 83 -4.35 21.74 -2.27
CA SER A 83 -3.57 22.29 -3.37
C SER A 83 -2.93 23.60 -2.91
N SER A 84 -1.72 23.54 -2.38
CA SER A 84 -0.86 24.72 -2.38
C SER A 84 -0.44 24.93 -3.83
N HIS A 85 -0.65 26.15 -4.36
CA HIS A 85 -0.32 26.49 -5.75
C HIS A 85 1.13 26.09 -6.11
N HIS A 86 2.06 26.16 -5.15
CA HIS A 86 3.44 25.72 -5.30
C HIS A 86 3.61 24.19 -5.49
N VAL A 87 2.82 23.36 -4.80
CA VAL A 87 2.91 21.90 -4.93
C VAL A 87 2.37 21.43 -6.29
N ARG A 88 1.32 22.09 -6.80
CA ARG A 88 0.78 21.79 -8.14
C ARG A 88 1.81 22.06 -9.23
N VAL A 89 2.55 23.17 -9.13
CA VAL A 89 3.62 23.49 -10.10
C VAL A 89 4.73 22.44 -10.06
N LEU A 90 5.16 22.02 -8.86
CA LEU A 90 6.18 20.98 -8.72
C LEU A 90 5.73 19.62 -9.28
N VAL A 91 4.50 19.19 -8.99
CA VAL A 91 3.96 17.91 -9.49
C VAL A 91 3.85 17.93 -11.01
N LEU A 92 3.35 19.02 -11.59
CA LEU A 92 3.27 19.18 -13.05
C LEU A 92 4.66 19.19 -13.68
N GLN A 93 5.62 19.94 -13.12
CA GLN A 93 7.00 19.95 -13.59
C GLN A 93 7.67 18.57 -13.51
N LEU A 94 7.42 17.81 -12.44
CA LEU A 94 7.95 16.45 -12.31
C LEU A 94 7.32 15.49 -13.32
N VAL A 95 5.99 15.53 -13.52
CA VAL A 95 5.31 14.74 -14.55
C VAL A 95 5.87 15.06 -15.95
N GLN A 96 6.14 16.34 -16.22
CA GLN A 96 6.72 16.80 -17.48
C GLN A 96 8.18 16.37 -17.64
N LEU A 97 8.96 16.36 -16.55
CA LEU A 97 10.34 15.85 -16.53
C LEU A 97 10.38 14.33 -16.77
N PHE A 98 9.44 13.57 -16.20
CA PHE A 98 9.30 12.13 -16.46
C PHE A 98 8.91 11.83 -17.92
N ALA A 99 8.10 12.68 -18.55
CA ALA A 99 7.72 12.56 -19.96
C ALA A 99 8.87 12.88 -20.94
N LEU A 100 9.91 13.59 -20.49
CA LEU A 100 11.09 13.94 -21.28
C LEU A 100 12.27 12.96 -21.13
N LEU A 101 12.16 11.99 -20.22
CA LEU A 101 13.14 10.90 -20.13
C LEU A 101 12.91 9.92 -21.29
N PRO A 102 13.93 9.58 -22.09
CA PRO A 102 13.78 8.58 -23.15
C PRO A 102 13.34 7.27 -22.52
N GLN A 103 12.12 6.84 -22.86
CA GLN A 103 11.63 5.52 -22.51
C GLN A 103 12.55 4.53 -23.22
N LYS A 104 13.31 3.75 -22.46
CA LYS A 104 14.15 2.70 -23.03
C LYS A 104 13.21 1.69 -23.66
N GLN A 105 13.12 1.74 -24.98
CA GLN A 105 12.36 0.80 -25.78
C GLN A 105 13.13 -0.52 -25.78
N ASP A 106 12.68 -1.45 -24.94
CA ASP A 106 12.74 -2.87 -25.23
C ASP A 106 11.47 -3.52 -24.66
N SER A 107 10.63 -3.96 -25.60
CA SER A 107 9.76 -5.15 -25.51
C SER A 107 8.38 -5.03 -24.82
N VAL A 108 7.37 -5.05 -25.71
CA VAL A 108 6.01 -5.57 -25.57
C VAL A 108 4.99 -4.71 -24.81
N VAL A 109 4.13 -4.10 -25.61
CA VAL A 109 2.82 -3.57 -25.25
C VAL A 109 1.90 -4.78 -24.99
N GLU A 110 1.45 -4.98 -23.75
CA GLU A 110 0.24 -5.74 -23.48
C GLU A 110 -0.80 -4.80 -22.87
N GLU A 111 -1.92 -4.71 -23.57
CA GLU A 111 -3.14 -4.04 -23.13
C GLU A 111 -3.74 -4.71 -21.89
N GLU A 112 -4.33 -3.88 -21.03
CA GLU A 112 -5.30 -4.13 -19.94
C GLU A 112 -5.63 -5.57 -19.50
N ILE A 113 -5.55 -5.84 -18.19
CA ILE A 113 -6.51 -6.75 -17.54
C ILE A 113 -7.04 -6.15 -16.22
N ASN A 114 -8.32 -5.82 -16.28
CA ASN A 114 -9.18 -5.33 -15.21
C ASN A 114 -9.37 -6.41 -14.11
N MET A 115 -9.21 -6.02 -12.85
CA MET A 115 -9.09 -6.89 -11.66
C MET A 115 -10.34 -7.74 -11.32
N TYR A 116 -11.42 -7.65 -12.10
CA TYR A 116 -12.70 -8.32 -11.82
C TYR A 116 -12.90 -9.69 -12.52
N LYS A 117 -11.91 -10.24 -13.25
CA LYS A 117 -12.06 -11.50 -14.01
C LYS A 117 -11.36 -12.76 -13.45
N LEU A 118 -10.74 -12.69 -12.28
CA LEU A 118 -9.90 -13.78 -11.74
C LEU A 118 -10.56 -14.62 -10.62
N PRO A 119 -11.71 -15.25 -10.88
CA PRO A 119 -11.88 -16.61 -10.34
C PRO A 119 -12.74 -17.47 -11.26
N MET A 120 -12.18 -18.13 -12.28
CA MET A 120 -12.77 -19.35 -12.89
C MET A 120 -11.80 -20.16 -13.77
N LEU A 121 -10.73 -19.58 -14.32
CA LEU A 121 -9.88 -20.33 -15.29
C LEU A 121 -8.74 -21.18 -14.69
N TRP A 122 -8.49 -21.14 -13.37
CA TRP A 122 -7.43 -21.94 -12.75
C TRP A 122 -7.85 -23.37 -12.36
N MET A 123 -9.04 -23.83 -12.75
CA MET A 123 -9.47 -25.22 -12.57
C MET A 123 -9.20 -26.14 -13.79
N SER A 124 -8.72 -25.63 -14.93
CA SER A 124 -8.64 -26.44 -16.17
C SER A 124 -7.23 -26.84 -16.63
N SER A 125 -6.17 -26.57 -15.87
CA SER A 125 -4.81 -27.04 -16.23
C SER A 125 -4.56 -28.53 -15.89
N ARG A 126 -5.58 -29.34 -15.60
CA ARG A 126 -5.42 -30.79 -15.42
C ARG A 126 -6.39 -31.54 -16.31
N ASN A 127 -6.00 -31.80 -17.55
CA ASN A 127 -6.24 -33.08 -18.21
C ASN A 127 -5.50 -33.18 -19.56
N ARG A 128 -4.49 -34.06 -19.57
CA ARG A 128 -3.90 -34.84 -20.68
C ARG A 128 -3.23 -34.05 -21.82
N ALA A 129 -1.93 -34.19 -22.13
CA ALA A 129 -1.01 -35.34 -22.16
C ALA A 129 -1.46 -36.49 -23.08
N ALA A 130 -0.64 -36.72 -24.11
CA ALA A 130 -0.71 -37.66 -25.23
C ALA A 130 -1.55 -37.22 -26.44
#